data_AF-A0A7V9TCG1-F1
#
_entry.id   AF-A0A7V9TCG1-F1
#
_cell.length_a   1.000
_cell.length_b   1.000
_cell.length_c   1.000
_cell.angle_alpha   90.00
_cell.angle_beta   90.00
_cell.angle_gamma   90.00
#
_symmetry.space_group_name_H-M   'P 1'
#
loop_
_entity.id
_entity.type
_entity.pdbx_description
1 polymer ?
#
loop_
_entity_poly.entity_id
_entity_poly.type
_entity_poly.pdbx_seq_one_letter_code
_entity_poly.pdbx_strand_id
1 'polypeptide(L)'
;MTELNLTRQPDGFGSGKERRRRWWRRQFGADAGGVQIKFDVVFGVVLPLLCLYFDPIVFTNFGSAGGGLLESYQLFAYLVIALEVLTLAGWLALGKRAGVWRVALGSIMLAGALFSSVIGVILLPFSLIGLLLLIGALGFAPFFSAFVYLRNGWRAVKFDGAGSPLHVSVLGATVLGSVFVLGGAGAAQWTFSRIVSQSLHQVLNDASPQSADAVARLKRLNIFSAEAPDRIALAYQAEADPARREHLARAYEDITGSDLAERLRRLAD
;
A
#
# COMPACT_ATOMS: atom_id res chain seq x y z
N MET A 1 -5.49 -45.87 48.42
CA MET A 1 -6.32 -45.98 47.21
C MET A 1 -7.29 -44.82 47.22
N THR A 2 -6.96 -43.75 46.51
CA THR A 2 -7.76 -42.52 46.46
C THR A 2 -8.30 -42.41 45.04
N GLU A 3 -9.57 -42.75 44.86
CA GLU A 3 -10.27 -42.60 43.58
C GLU A 3 -10.38 -41.11 43.25
N LEU A 4 -9.53 -40.65 42.34
CA LEU A 4 -9.70 -39.37 41.64
C LEU A 4 -10.88 -39.52 40.68
N ASN A 5 -12.07 -39.29 41.21
CA ASN A 5 -13.32 -39.18 40.46
C ASN A 5 -13.31 -37.84 39.69
N LEU A 6 -12.52 -37.80 38.61
CA LEU A 6 -12.57 -36.74 37.60
C LEU A 6 -13.75 -37.02 36.66
N THR A 7 -14.96 -36.88 37.19
CA THR A 7 -16.13 -36.64 36.36
C THR A 7 -15.94 -35.29 35.66
N ARG A 8 -15.28 -35.33 34.49
CA ARG A 8 -15.33 -34.28 33.49
C ARG A 8 -16.81 -34.02 33.22
N GLN A 9 -17.39 -33.01 33.87
CA GLN A 9 -18.62 -32.44 33.40
C GLN A 9 -18.37 -32.04 31.94
N PRO A 10 -19.17 -32.52 30.98
CA PRO A 10 -19.06 -32.03 29.62
C PRO A 10 -19.35 -30.54 29.70
N ASP A 11 -18.32 -29.72 29.50
CA ASP A 11 -18.42 -28.27 29.47
C ASP A 11 -19.61 -27.91 28.59
N GLY A 12 -20.74 -27.58 29.23
CA GLY A 12 -21.98 -27.30 28.53
C GLY A 12 -21.67 -26.28 27.47
N PHE A 13 -22.07 -26.55 26.23
CA PHE A 13 -21.86 -25.66 25.09
C PHE A 13 -22.45 -24.29 25.47
N GLY A 14 -21.59 -23.41 25.98
CA GLY A 14 -21.98 -22.06 26.38
C GLY A 14 -22.71 -21.42 25.22
N SER A 15 -23.73 -20.62 25.54
CA SER A 15 -24.60 -20.00 24.54
C SER A 15 -23.78 -19.40 23.40
N GLY A 16 -24.29 -19.41 22.15
CA GLY A 16 -23.54 -18.89 20.99
C GLY A 16 -22.96 -17.48 21.21
N LYS A 17 -23.61 -16.66 22.05
CA LYS A 17 -23.13 -15.34 22.50
C LYS A 17 -21.83 -15.42 23.30
N GLU A 18 -21.69 -16.36 24.23
CA GLU A 18 -20.47 -16.57 25.01
C GLU A 18 -19.31 -17.06 24.15
N ARG A 19 -19.57 -18.00 23.23
CA ARG A 19 -18.56 -18.46 22.25
C ARG A 19 -18.04 -17.30 21.41
N ARG A 20 -18.93 -16.43 20.92
CA ARG A 20 -18.58 -15.21 20.15
C ARG A 20 -17.75 -14.23 20.99
N ARG A 21 -18.17 -13.94 22.23
CA ARG A 21 -17.42 -13.07 23.15
C ARG A 21 -16.02 -13.61 23.46
N ARG A 22 -15.90 -14.92 23.70
CA ARG A 22 -14.61 -15.60 23.94
C ARG A 22 -13.71 -15.55 22.71
N TRP A 23 -14.27 -15.68 21.51
CA TRP A 23 -13.52 -15.53 20.27
C TRP A 23 -12.95 -14.12 20.12
N TRP A 24 -13.77 -13.07 20.23
CA TRP A 24 -13.31 -11.67 20.12
C TRP A 24 -12.28 -11.30 21.18
N ARG A 25 -12.47 -11.77 22.42
CA ARG A 25 -11.50 -11.55 23.51
C ARG A 25 -10.13 -12.17 23.20
N ARG A 26 -10.09 -13.32 22.51
CA ARG A 26 -8.82 -13.93 22.06
C ARG A 26 -8.16 -13.11 20.95
N GLN A 27 -8.94 -12.62 19.98
CA GLN A 27 -8.40 -11.81 18.88
C GLN A 27 -7.72 -10.54 19.38
N PHE A 28 -8.33 -9.83 20.34
CA PHE A 28 -7.83 -8.56 20.88
C PHE A 28 -7.17 -8.68 22.27
N GLY A 29 -6.84 -9.90 22.71
CA GLY A 29 -6.13 -10.14 23.97
C GLY A 29 -4.68 -9.65 23.90
N ALA A 30 -4.04 -9.44 25.06
CA ALA A 30 -2.68 -8.91 25.16
C ALA A 30 -1.60 -9.85 24.59
N ASP A 31 -1.87 -11.15 24.57
CA ASP A 31 -0.93 -12.17 24.11
C ASP A 31 -1.40 -12.76 22.78
N ALA A 32 -0.46 -12.85 21.82
CA ALA A 32 -0.67 -13.48 20.53
C ALA A 32 -0.19 -14.94 20.58
N GLY A 33 -1.08 -15.90 20.31
CA GLY A 33 -0.67 -17.29 20.14
C GLY A 33 0.07 -17.51 18.82
N GLY A 34 0.86 -18.58 18.71
CA GLY A 34 1.67 -18.85 17.50
C GLY A 34 0.86 -18.94 16.20
N VAL A 35 -0.35 -19.50 16.23
CA VAL A 35 -1.27 -19.53 15.06
C VAL A 35 -1.66 -18.13 14.62
N GLN A 36 -1.85 -17.22 15.59
CA GLN A 36 -2.23 -15.85 15.31
C GLN A 36 -1.08 -15.06 14.69
N ILE A 37 0.14 -15.25 15.19
CA ILE A 37 1.35 -14.65 14.61
C ILE A 37 1.53 -15.12 13.17
N LYS A 38 1.35 -16.41 12.88
CA LYS A 38 1.38 -16.92 11.50
C LYS A 38 0.36 -16.23 10.60
N PHE A 39 -0.88 -16.07 11.09
CA PHE A 39 -1.91 -15.33 10.37
C PHE A 39 -1.50 -13.86 10.14
N ASP A 40 -0.98 -13.18 11.15
CA ASP A 40 -0.52 -11.79 11.05
C ASP A 40 0.59 -11.63 10.02
N VAL A 41 1.56 -12.56 9.98
CA VAL A 41 2.64 -12.55 8.99
C VAL A 41 2.11 -12.81 7.58
N VAL A 42 1.26 -13.83 7.41
CA VAL A 42 0.72 -14.16 6.07
C VAL A 42 -0.10 -13.01 5.51
N PHE A 43 -1.02 -12.45 6.30
CA PHE A 43 -1.98 -11.46 5.80
C PHE A 43 -1.53 -10.00 5.94
N GLY A 44 -0.63 -9.68 6.87
CA GLY A 44 -0.12 -8.32 7.05
C GLY A 44 1.28 -8.08 6.50
N VAL A 45 2.00 -9.12 6.06
CA VAL A 45 3.35 -8.99 5.47
C VAL A 45 3.42 -9.66 4.10
N VAL A 46 3.19 -10.97 4.04
CA VAL A 46 3.40 -11.74 2.79
C VAL A 46 2.38 -11.35 1.73
N LEU A 47 1.10 -11.35 2.06
CA LEU A 47 0.02 -11.08 1.09
C LEU A 47 0.13 -9.69 0.46
N PRO A 48 0.33 -8.57 1.19
CA PRO A 48 0.57 -7.27 0.57
C PRO A 48 1.76 -7.23 -0.41
N LEU A 49 2.84 -7.94 -0.09
CA LEU A 49 4.01 -8.03 -0.96
C LEU A 49 3.75 -8.89 -2.19
N LEU A 50 3.00 -9.99 -2.05
CA LEU A 50 2.55 -10.80 -3.17
C LEU A 50 1.59 -10.01 -4.06
N CYS A 51 0.68 -9.23 -3.49
CA CYS A 51 -0.15 -8.30 -4.25
C CYS A 51 0.77 -7.35 -5.01
N LEU A 52 1.69 -6.62 -4.37
CA LEU A 52 2.59 -5.70 -5.07
C LEU A 52 3.40 -6.37 -6.21
N TYR A 53 3.83 -7.62 -6.03
CA TYR A 53 4.56 -8.38 -7.05
C TYR A 53 3.66 -8.84 -8.21
N PHE A 54 2.46 -9.35 -7.91
CA PHE A 54 1.52 -9.91 -8.88
C PHE A 54 0.46 -8.92 -9.35
N ASP A 55 0.59 -7.64 -9.02
CA ASP A 55 -0.40 -6.62 -9.38
C ASP A 55 0.11 -5.66 -10.47
N PRO A 56 0.45 -6.17 -11.67
CA PRO A 56 0.43 -5.33 -12.85
C PRO A 56 -1.01 -4.90 -13.18
N ILE A 57 -2.07 -5.55 -12.68
CA ILE A 57 -3.44 -5.22 -13.11
C ILE A 57 -3.93 -3.86 -12.56
N VAL A 58 -3.62 -3.53 -11.30
CA VAL A 58 -4.06 -2.26 -10.68
C VAL A 58 -3.18 -1.09 -11.09
N PHE A 59 -1.88 -1.34 -11.31
CA PHE A 59 -0.89 -0.28 -11.57
C PHE A 59 -0.40 -0.19 -13.01
N THR A 60 -0.63 -1.21 -13.84
CA THR A 60 -0.25 -1.20 -15.26
C THR A 60 -1.47 -1.48 -16.14
N ASN A 61 -1.46 -0.91 -17.35
CA ASN A 61 -2.58 -0.96 -18.28
C ASN A 61 -2.82 -2.39 -18.77
N PHE A 62 -3.72 -3.11 -18.10
CA PHE A 62 -4.22 -4.40 -18.57
C PHE A 62 -5.32 -4.16 -19.63
N GLY A 63 -4.90 -3.63 -20.78
CA GLY A 63 -5.76 -3.31 -21.92
C GLY A 63 -5.32 -2.05 -22.66
N SER A 64 -5.55 -1.99 -23.98
CA SER A 64 -5.21 -0.82 -24.83
C SER A 64 -6.11 0.41 -24.58
N ALA A 65 -7.20 0.28 -23.82
CA ALA A 65 -8.26 1.28 -23.76
C ALA A 65 -8.35 2.11 -22.47
N GLY A 66 -7.45 1.98 -21.49
CA GLY A 66 -7.53 2.79 -20.27
C GLY A 66 -6.34 2.67 -19.32
N GLY A 67 -5.98 3.80 -18.70
CA GLY A 67 -4.97 3.90 -17.65
C GLY A 67 -5.31 3.05 -16.41
N GLY A 68 -4.30 2.64 -15.64
CA GLY A 68 -4.51 1.94 -14.37
C GLY A 68 -5.28 2.82 -13.38
N LEU A 69 -6.23 2.24 -12.63
CA LEU A 69 -7.12 3.00 -11.74
C LEU A 69 -6.35 3.86 -10.72
N LEU A 70 -5.18 3.39 -10.28
CA LEU A 70 -4.33 4.03 -9.28
C LEU A 70 -2.91 4.28 -9.79
N GLU A 71 -2.72 4.33 -11.11
CA GLU A 71 -1.39 4.49 -11.74
C GLU A 71 -0.66 5.74 -11.22
N SER A 72 -1.36 6.87 -11.12
CA SER A 72 -0.79 8.13 -10.61
C SER A 72 -0.41 8.09 -9.12
N TYR A 73 -0.88 7.10 -8.36
CA TYR A 73 -0.67 6.98 -6.91
C TYR A 73 0.21 5.78 -6.52
N GLN A 74 0.92 5.16 -7.48
CA GLN A 74 1.74 3.98 -7.24
C GLN A 74 2.82 4.20 -6.16
N LEU A 75 3.56 5.31 -6.23
CA LEU A 75 4.60 5.63 -5.24
C LEU A 75 3.99 5.83 -3.85
N PHE A 76 2.88 6.55 -3.74
CA PHE A 76 2.13 6.70 -2.49
C PHE A 76 1.74 5.33 -1.90
N ALA A 77 1.12 4.46 -2.70
CA ALA A 77 0.70 3.13 -2.26
C ALA A 77 1.88 2.28 -1.78
N TYR A 78 3.01 2.29 -2.51
CA TYR A 78 4.20 1.54 -2.16
C TYR A 78 4.83 2.01 -0.85
N LEU A 79 4.89 3.33 -0.62
CA LEU A 79 5.40 3.90 0.62
C LEU A 79 4.53 3.52 1.82
N VAL A 80 3.20 3.59 1.68
CA VAL A 80 2.27 3.19 2.76
C VAL A 80 2.39 1.69 3.04
N ILE A 81 2.37 0.83 2.01
CA ILE A 81 2.53 -0.62 2.17
C ILE A 81 3.86 -0.94 2.86
N ALA A 82 4.97 -0.36 2.40
CA ALA A 82 6.28 -0.59 2.99
C ALA A 82 6.32 -0.19 4.47
N LEU A 83 5.79 0.99 4.80
CA LEU A 83 5.79 1.49 6.18
C LEU A 83 4.93 0.62 7.11
N GLU A 84 3.75 0.18 6.67
CA GLU A 84 2.88 -0.71 7.44
C GLU A 84 3.49 -2.10 7.65
N VAL A 85 4.08 -2.68 6.61
CA VAL A 85 4.77 -3.98 6.69
C VAL A 85 5.95 -3.91 7.67
N LEU A 86 6.78 -2.87 7.57
CA LEU A 86 7.91 -2.66 8.48
C LEU A 86 7.45 -2.43 9.92
N THR A 87 6.38 -1.64 10.11
CA THR A 87 5.81 -1.38 11.43
C THR A 87 5.27 -2.64 12.08
N LEU A 88 4.50 -3.44 11.33
CA LEU A 88 3.99 -4.73 11.80
C LEU A 88 5.13 -5.70 12.11
N ALA A 89 6.12 -5.82 11.23
CA ALA A 89 7.28 -6.68 11.46
C ALA A 89 8.05 -6.28 12.73
N GLY A 90 8.30 -4.98 12.91
CA GLY A 90 8.90 -4.43 14.12
C GLY A 90 8.08 -4.71 15.38
N TRP A 91 6.75 -4.56 15.30
CA TRP A 91 5.84 -4.89 16.38
C TRP A 91 5.84 -6.39 16.71
N LEU A 92 5.83 -7.28 15.72
CA LEU A 92 5.87 -8.73 15.95
C LEU A 92 7.21 -9.19 16.54
N ALA A 93 8.32 -8.55 16.15
CA ALA A 93 9.65 -8.86 16.66
C ALA A 93 9.88 -8.36 18.10
N LEU A 94 9.46 -7.13 18.39
CA LEU A 94 9.71 -6.48 19.69
C LEU A 94 8.57 -6.75 20.70
N GLY A 95 7.32 -6.78 20.23
CA GLY A 95 6.12 -6.90 21.03
C GLY A 95 6.13 -5.94 22.23
N LYS A 96 5.99 -6.50 23.43
CA LYS A 96 5.99 -5.74 24.70
C LYS A 96 7.32 -5.01 24.96
N ARG A 97 8.44 -5.46 24.35
CA ARG A 97 9.77 -4.86 24.52
C ARG A 97 9.95 -3.53 23.78
N ALA A 98 9.01 -3.13 22.91
CA ALA A 98 9.09 -1.85 22.20
C ALA A 98 8.97 -0.61 23.12
N GLY A 99 8.61 -0.77 24.39
CA GLY A 99 8.63 0.31 25.39
C GLY A 99 7.79 1.52 24.96
N VAL A 100 8.42 2.70 24.89
CA VAL A 100 7.78 3.97 24.50
C VAL A 100 7.31 3.98 23.04
N TRP A 101 7.95 3.22 22.15
CA TRP A 101 7.61 3.18 20.72
C TRP A 101 6.30 2.45 20.43
N ARG A 102 5.78 1.70 21.41
CA ARG A 102 4.56 0.92 21.25
C ARG A 102 3.37 1.75 20.79
N VAL A 103 3.18 2.92 21.39
CA VAL A 103 2.04 3.79 21.05
C VAL A 103 2.20 4.27 19.60
N ALA A 104 3.40 4.68 19.20
CA ALA A 104 3.68 5.10 17.83
C ALA A 104 3.44 3.97 16.81
N LEU A 105 4.02 2.77 17.03
CA LEU A 105 3.79 1.60 16.18
C LEU A 105 2.30 1.23 16.12
N GLY A 106 1.62 1.31 17.26
CA GLY A 106 0.19 1.06 17.38
C GLY A 106 -0.64 2.03 16.55
N SER A 107 -0.35 3.31 16.66
CA SER A 107 -1.00 4.40 15.93
C SER A 107 -0.79 4.31 14.42
N ILE A 108 0.42 3.96 13.98
CA ILE A 108 0.71 3.71 12.55
C ILE A 108 -0.17 2.56 12.05
N MET A 109 -0.14 1.40 12.70
CA MET A 109 -0.98 0.26 12.31
C MET A 109 -2.48 0.58 12.31
N LEU A 110 -2.98 1.39 13.25
CA LEU A 110 -4.38 1.82 13.24
C LEU A 110 -4.71 2.71 12.03
N ALA A 111 -3.78 3.59 11.64
CA ALA A 111 -3.91 4.38 10.42
C ALA A 111 -3.91 3.47 9.17
N GLY A 112 -2.97 2.53 9.11
CA GLY A 112 -2.91 1.51 8.06
C GLY A 112 -4.15 0.64 7.97
N ALA A 113 -4.77 0.32 9.11
CA ALA A 113 -6.03 -0.42 9.16
C ALA A 113 -7.18 0.37 8.53
N LEU A 114 -7.30 1.66 8.86
CA LEU A 114 -8.30 2.54 8.26
C LEU A 114 -8.06 2.69 6.76
N PHE A 115 -6.82 3.01 6.36
CA PHE A 115 -6.43 3.18 4.97
C PHE A 115 -6.72 1.91 4.15
N SER A 116 -6.26 0.75 4.62
CA SER A 116 -6.45 -0.53 3.95
C SER A 116 -7.94 -0.91 3.87
N SER A 117 -8.76 -0.53 4.87
CA SER A 117 -10.21 -0.72 4.81
C SER A 117 -10.85 0.14 3.71
N VAL A 118 -10.46 1.41 3.59
CA VAL A 118 -10.95 2.31 2.54
C VAL A 118 -10.59 1.79 1.16
N ILE A 119 -9.33 1.39 0.95
CA ILE A 119 -8.90 0.76 -0.32
C ILE A 119 -9.69 -0.52 -0.58
N GLY A 120 -9.88 -1.37 0.43
CA GLY A 120 -10.71 -2.57 0.31
C GLY A 120 -12.13 -2.26 -0.15
N VAL A 121 -12.76 -1.21 0.39
CA VAL A 121 -14.11 -0.77 -0.02
C VAL A 121 -14.13 -0.27 -1.46
N ILE A 122 -13.12 0.51 -1.88
CA ILE A 122 -12.99 1.00 -3.25
C ILE A 122 -12.82 -0.16 -4.24
N LEU A 123 -12.02 -1.16 -3.88
CA LEU A 123 -11.77 -2.33 -4.73
C LEU A 123 -12.89 -3.38 -4.69
N LEU A 124 -13.72 -3.39 -3.64
CA LEU A 124 -14.78 -4.36 -3.43
C LEU A 124 -15.69 -4.62 -4.66
N PRO A 125 -16.24 -3.61 -5.37
CA PRO A 125 -17.07 -3.86 -6.56
C PRO A 125 -16.31 -4.64 -7.64
N PHE A 126 -15.04 -4.30 -7.90
CA PHE A 126 -14.20 -4.99 -8.87
C PHE A 126 -13.86 -6.41 -8.41
N SER A 127 -13.58 -6.59 -7.12
CA SER A 127 -13.32 -7.91 -6.51
C SER A 127 -14.53 -8.84 -6.62
N LEU A 128 -15.75 -8.32 -6.44
CA LEU A 128 -16.98 -9.09 -6.56
C LEU A 128 -17.22 -9.56 -8.00
N ILE A 129 -16.94 -8.72 -8.99
CA ILE A 129 -17.01 -9.10 -10.41
C ILE A 129 -15.93 -10.13 -10.73
N GLY A 130 -14.69 -9.88 -10.31
CA GLY A 130 -13.56 -10.79 -10.54
C GLY A 130 -13.67 -12.13 -9.81
N LEU A 131 -14.49 -12.23 -8.77
CA LEU A 131 -14.72 -13.48 -8.04
C LEU A 131 -15.37 -14.55 -8.93
N LEU A 132 -16.16 -14.13 -9.93
CA LEU A 132 -16.73 -15.03 -10.94
C LEU A 132 -15.65 -15.75 -11.76
N LEU A 133 -14.45 -15.17 -11.85
CA LEU A 133 -13.29 -15.71 -12.56
C LEU A 133 -12.23 -16.28 -11.62
N LEU A 134 -12.53 -16.48 -10.33
CA LEU A 134 -11.60 -16.90 -9.26
C LEU A 134 -10.40 -15.96 -8.99
N ILE A 135 -10.16 -14.95 -9.83
CA ILE A 135 -9.10 -13.94 -9.67
C ILE A 135 -9.44 -12.91 -8.59
N GLY A 136 -10.74 -12.63 -8.38
CA GLY A 136 -11.22 -11.59 -7.46
C GLY A 136 -10.92 -11.82 -5.97
N ALA A 137 -10.44 -13.02 -5.58
CA ALA A 137 -10.06 -13.31 -4.20
C ALA A 137 -8.92 -12.39 -3.70
N LEU A 138 -7.98 -12.01 -4.58
CA LEU A 138 -6.88 -11.10 -4.23
C LEU A 138 -7.37 -9.69 -3.90
N GLY A 139 -8.49 -9.26 -4.49
CA GLY A 139 -9.11 -7.98 -4.20
C GLY A 139 -9.71 -7.86 -2.79
N PHE A 140 -9.74 -8.95 -2.01
CA PHE A 140 -10.06 -8.93 -0.58
C PHE A 140 -8.84 -8.79 0.33
N ALA A 141 -7.61 -8.85 -0.20
CA ALA A 141 -6.38 -8.70 0.57
C ALA A 141 -6.36 -7.46 1.48
N PRO A 142 -6.81 -6.26 1.04
CA PRO A 142 -6.80 -5.07 1.90
C PRO A 142 -7.65 -5.23 3.18
N PHE A 143 -8.74 -6.00 3.15
CA PHE A 143 -9.54 -6.27 4.36
C PHE A 143 -8.82 -7.17 5.36
N PHE A 144 -8.07 -8.15 4.87
CA PHE A 144 -7.27 -9.02 5.74
C PHE A 144 -6.12 -8.24 6.39
N SER A 145 -5.40 -7.43 5.61
CA SER A 145 -4.37 -6.52 6.11
C SER A 145 -4.96 -5.54 7.13
N ALA A 146 -6.10 -4.94 6.83
CA ALA A 146 -6.78 -4.03 7.74
C ALA A 146 -7.13 -4.69 9.08
N PHE A 147 -7.63 -5.92 9.05
CA PHE A 147 -7.92 -6.68 10.27
C PHE A 147 -6.66 -6.99 11.09
N VAL A 148 -5.58 -7.39 10.43
CA VAL A 148 -4.28 -7.64 11.07
C VAL A 148 -3.73 -6.37 11.72
N TYR A 149 -3.71 -5.25 10.99
CA TYR A 149 -3.22 -3.99 11.49
C TYR A 149 -4.10 -3.43 12.62
N LEU A 150 -5.42 -3.53 12.51
CA LEU A 150 -6.34 -3.11 13.57
C LEU A 150 -6.07 -3.86 14.87
N ARG A 151 -5.93 -5.19 14.77
CA ARG A 151 -5.70 -6.06 15.91
C ARG A 151 -4.37 -5.81 16.59
N ASN A 152 -3.30 -5.67 15.82
CA ASN A 152 -1.96 -5.43 16.35
C ASN A 152 -1.80 -4.00 16.85
N GLY A 153 -2.35 -3.02 16.14
CA GLY A 153 -2.43 -1.62 16.56
C GLY A 153 -3.16 -1.47 17.89
N TRP A 154 -4.33 -2.08 18.00
CA TRP A 154 -5.11 -2.08 19.23
C TRP A 154 -4.36 -2.68 20.42
N ARG A 155 -3.64 -3.80 20.22
CA ARG A 155 -2.82 -4.42 21.27
C ARG A 155 -1.66 -3.55 21.71
N ALA A 156 -0.99 -2.89 20.76
CA ALA A 156 0.14 -2.02 21.05
C ALA A 156 -0.28 -0.82 21.92
N VAL A 157 -1.45 -0.26 21.61
CA VAL A 157 -2.05 0.88 22.32
C VAL A 157 -2.66 0.47 23.67
N LYS A 158 -3.43 -0.63 23.73
CA LYS A 158 -4.19 -1.03 24.92
C LYS A 158 -3.37 -1.78 25.99
N PHE A 159 -2.06 -1.86 25.84
CA PHE A 159 -1.25 -2.54 26.84
C PHE A 159 -1.08 -1.62 28.07
N ASP A 160 -1.94 -1.88 29.05
CA ASP A 160 -2.00 -1.28 30.38
C ASP A 160 -0.84 -1.77 31.25
N GLY A 161 0.29 -1.06 31.17
CA GLY A 161 1.19 -0.97 32.31
C GLY A 161 0.52 -0.04 33.31
N ALA A 162 -0.08 -0.60 34.36
CA ALA A 162 -0.87 0.10 35.37
C ALA A 162 -0.30 1.49 35.77
N GLY A 163 -1.10 2.55 35.58
CA GLY A 163 -0.86 3.85 36.23
C GLY A 163 -0.57 5.05 35.33
N SER A 164 -0.55 4.92 34.00
CA SER A 164 -0.26 6.07 33.13
C SER A 164 -1.52 6.89 32.80
N PRO A 165 -1.58 8.22 33.10
CA PRO A 165 -2.72 9.09 32.78
C PRO A 165 -2.91 9.38 31.27
N LEU A 166 -2.29 8.60 30.38
CA LEU A 166 -2.19 8.86 28.94
C LEU A 166 -3.43 8.49 28.10
N HIS A 167 -4.64 8.38 28.65
CA HIS A 167 -5.83 8.07 27.84
C HIS A 167 -6.16 9.14 26.78
N VAL A 168 -5.90 10.43 27.07
CA VAL A 168 -6.06 11.54 26.10
C VAL A 168 -4.96 11.50 25.01
N SER A 169 -3.86 10.76 25.22
CA SER A 169 -2.75 10.69 24.28
C SER A 169 -2.96 9.74 23.10
N VAL A 170 -3.87 8.76 23.21
CA VAL A 170 -4.02 7.73 22.17
C VAL A 170 -4.60 8.31 20.90
N LEU A 171 -5.64 9.14 21.02
CA LEU A 171 -6.23 9.81 19.86
C LEU A 171 -5.22 10.75 19.22
N GLY A 172 -4.53 11.58 20.03
CA GLY A 172 -3.48 12.47 19.55
C GLY A 172 -2.33 11.73 18.85
N ALA A 173 -1.84 10.63 19.44
CA ALA A 173 -0.81 9.79 18.85
C ALA A 173 -1.31 9.10 17.56
N THR A 174 -2.58 8.70 17.51
CA THR A 174 -3.19 8.10 16.31
C THR A 174 -3.30 9.10 15.18
N VAL A 175 -3.77 10.32 15.47
CA VAL A 175 -3.77 11.42 14.51
C VAL A 175 -2.36 11.73 14.04
N LEU A 176 -1.39 11.86 14.96
CA LEU A 176 0.00 12.17 14.62
C LEU A 176 0.64 11.06 13.78
N GLY A 177 0.44 9.79 14.15
CA GLY A 177 0.90 8.63 13.38
C GLY A 177 0.25 8.57 12.00
N SER A 178 -1.05 8.87 11.90
CA SER A 178 -1.76 8.94 10.62
C SER A 178 -1.22 10.05 9.73
N VAL A 179 -1.00 11.24 10.29
CA VAL A 179 -0.40 12.38 9.58
C VAL A 179 1.03 12.06 9.14
N PHE A 180 1.81 11.36 9.97
CA PHE A 180 3.16 10.95 9.61
C PHE A 180 3.16 9.96 8.44
N VAL A 181 2.36 8.89 8.52
CA VAL A 181 2.29 7.83 7.50
C VAL A 181 1.69 8.36 6.21
N LEU A 182 0.45 8.87 6.28
CA LEU A 182 -0.30 9.29 5.10
C LEU A 182 0.19 10.64 4.58
N GLY A 183 0.50 11.59 5.48
CA GLY A 183 1.03 12.88 5.08
C GLY A 183 2.46 12.78 4.55
N GLY A 184 3.31 11.92 5.14
CA GLY A 184 4.66 11.66 4.64
C GLY A 184 4.66 11.04 3.24
N ALA A 185 3.87 9.97 3.04
CA ALA A 185 3.71 9.36 1.72
C ALA A 185 3.08 10.34 0.71
N GLY A 186 2.08 11.12 1.13
CA GLY A 186 1.41 12.11 0.29
C GLY A 186 2.32 13.25 -0.14
N ALA A 187 3.15 13.76 0.78
CA ALA A 187 4.14 14.79 0.49
C ALA A 187 5.23 14.26 -0.48
N ALA A 188 5.67 13.02 -0.30
CA ALA A 188 6.63 12.38 -1.21
C ALA A 188 6.05 12.24 -2.62
N GLN A 189 4.81 11.73 -2.74
CA GLN A 189 4.09 11.65 -4.01
C GLN A 189 3.94 13.02 -4.68
N TRP A 190 3.53 14.04 -3.92
CA TRP A 190 3.32 15.38 -4.45
C TRP A 190 4.62 16.01 -4.97
N THR A 191 5.72 15.88 -4.23
CA THR A 191 7.05 16.33 -4.67
C THR A 191 7.48 15.60 -5.93
N PHE A 192 7.29 14.27 -5.95
CA PHE A 192 7.58 13.45 -7.12
C PHE A 192 6.81 13.92 -8.36
N SER A 193 5.48 14.06 -8.25
CA SER A 193 4.62 14.53 -9.34
C SER A 193 5.00 15.94 -9.82
N ARG A 194 5.41 16.84 -8.91
CA ARG A 194 5.92 18.16 -9.29
C ARG A 194 7.20 18.08 -10.11
N ILE A 195 8.17 17.27 -9.67
CA ILE A 195 9.45 17.10 -10.38
C ILE A 195 9.22 16.50 -11.78
N VAL A 196 8.39 15.46 -11.88
CA VAL A 196 8.02 14.84 -13.16
C VAL A 196 7.33 15.85 -14.07
N SER A 197 6.32 16.58 -13.56
CA SER A 197 5.55 17.53 -14.37
C SER A 197 6.42 18.68 -14.88
N GLN A 198 7.30 19.22 -14.03
CA GLN A 198 8.24 20.27 -14.42
C GLN A 198 9.25 19.78 -15.45
N SER A 199 9.81 18.58 -15.26
CA SER A 199 10.78 17.99 -16.20
C SER A 199 10.11 17.67 -17.53
N LEU A 200 8.90 17.12 -17.51
CA LEU A 200 8.11 16.86 -18.70
C LEU A 200 7.79 18.16 -19.45
N HIS A 201 7.37 19.21 -18.74
CA HIS A 201 7.11 20.51 -19.36
C HIS A 201 8.37 21.11 -20.01
N GLN A 202 9.56 20.91 -19.43
CA GLN A 202 10.83 21.33 -20.02
C GLN A 202 11.13 20.56 -21.30
N VAL A 203 11.04 19.22 -21.28
CA VAL A 203 11.25 18.39 -22.48
C VAL A 203 10.25 18.71 -23.59
N LEU A 204 8.99 18.95 -23.23
CA LEU A 204 7.96 19.24 -24.22
C LEU A 204 8.14 20.60 -24.88
N ASN A 205 8.61 21.64 -24.16
CA ASN A 205 8.58 23.02 -24.65
C ASN A 205 9.95 23.60 -24.98
N ASP A 206 11.05 23.00 -24.50
CA ASP A 206 12.39 23.54 -24.66
C ASP A 206 13.31 22.55 -25.38
N ALA A 207 13.74 22.88 -26.60
CA ALA A 207 14.74 22.12 -27.35
C ALA A 207 16.18 22.50 -26.99
N SER A 208 16.38 23.42 -26.03
CA SER A 208 17.70 23.87 -25.60
C SER A 208 18.49 22.76 -24.87
N PRO A 209 19.81 22.93 -24.68
CA PRO A 209 20.61 22.02 -23.86
C PRO A 209 20.10 21.81 -22.42
N GLN A 210 19.26 22.71 -21.88
CA GLN A 210 18.67 22.55 -20.55
C GLN A 210 17.68 21.37 -20.48
N SER A 211 17.12 20.96 -21.62
CA SER A 211 16.29 19.76 -21.73
C SER A 211 17.04 18.47 -21.36
N ALA A 212 18.36 18.42 -21.54
CA ALA A 212 19.17 17.24 -21.22
C ALA A 212 19.11 16.88 -19.73
N ASP A 213 19.11 17.89 -18.84
CA ASP A 213 18.96 17.68 -17.39
C ASP A 213 17.56 17.14 -17.05
N ALA A 214 16.53 17.63 -17.75
CA ALA A 214 15.16 17.17 -17.57
C ALA A 214 14.98 15.73 -18.03
N VAL A 215 15.55 15.36 -19.19
CA VAL A 215 15.61 13.98 -19.70
C VAL A 215 16.30 13.06 -18.70
N ALA A 216 17.47 13.47 -18.16
CA ALA A 216 18.20 12.69 -17.17
C ALA A 216 17.41 12.48 -15.86
N ARG A 217 16.63 13.49 -15.42
CA ARG A 217 15.71 13.36 -14.27
C ARG A 217 14.59 12.36 -14.56
N LEU A 218 13.90 12.51 -15.69
CA LEU A 218 12.83 11.60 -16.10
C LEU A 218 13.32 10.16 -16.25
N LYS A 219 14.51 9.94 -16.82
CA LYS A 219 15.14 8.62 -16.92
C LYS A 219 15.29 7.93 -15.57
N ARG A 220 15.76 8.65 -14.53
CA ARG A 220 15.89 8.10 -13.17
C ARG A 220 14.54 7.83 -12.50
N LEU A 221 13.51 8.58 -12.88
CA LEU A 221 12.17 8.48 -12.30
C LEU A 221 11.22 7.61 -13.13
N ASN A 222 11.67 7.06 -14.27
CA ASN A 222 10.84 6.34 -15.24
C ASN A 222 10.10 5.14 -14.61
N ILE A 223 10.70 4.49 -13.61
CA ILE A 223 10.10 3.36 -12.87
C ILE A 223 8.75 3.74 -12.23
N PHE A 224 8.55 5.01 -11.90
CA PHE A 224 7.35 5.52 -11.22
C PHE A 224 6.55 6.52 -12.09
N SER A 225 6.91 6.69 -13.36
CA SER A 225 6.33 7.71 -14.24
C SER A 225 5.96 7.12 -15.61
N ALA A 226 5.00 6.21 -15.62
CA ALA A 226 4.50 5.60 -16.85
C ALA A 226 3.81 6.63 -17.80
N GLU A 227 3.24 7.72 -17.27
CA GLU A 227 2.58 8.77 -18.06
C GLU A 227 3.57 9.62 -18.91
N ALA A 228 4.80 9.82 -18.43
CA ALA A 228 5.73 10.75 -19.09
C ALA A 228 6.13 10.30 -20.51
N PRO A 229 6.53 9.02 -20.73
CA PRO A 229 6.78 8.50 -22.07
C PRO A 229 5.60 8.69 -23.03
N ASP A 230 4.37 8.43 -22.57
CA ASP A 230 3.18 8.52 -23.42
C ASP A 230 2.90 9.95 -23.86
N ARG A 231 3.09 10.91 -22.96
CA ARG A 231 2.94 12.33 -23.29
C ARG A 231 4.01 12.83 -24.26
N ILE A 232 5.23 12.32 -24.17
CA ILE A 232 6.29 12.61 -25.15
C ILE A 232 5.93 12.00 -26.51
N ALA A 233 5.44 10.75 -26.54
CA ALA A 233 5.04 10.08 -27.77
C ALA A 233 3.86 10.79 -28.47
N LEU A 234 2.84 11.20 -27.71
CA LEU A 234 1.71 11.96 -28.23
C LEU A 234 2.14 13.35 -28.73
N ALA A 235 3.05 14.03 -28.00
CA ALA A 235 3.60 15.31 -28.45
C ALA A 235 4.41 15.16 -29.74
N TYR A 236 5.20 14.09 -29.88
CA TYR A 236 5.93 13.79 -31.10
C TYR A 236 4.99 13.60 -32.29
N GLN A 237 3.87 12.91 -32.11
CA GLN A 237 2.89 12.66 -33.17
C GLN A 237 2.19 13.96 -33.63
N ALA A 238 1.97 14.89 -32.70
CA ALA A 238 1.34 16.18 -32.99
C ALA A 238 2.30 17.24 -33.55
N GLU A 239 3.62 17.02 -33.45
CA GLU A 239 4.63 18.00 -33.85
C GLU A 239 4.85 18.02 -35.38
N ALA A 240 4.92 19.23 -35.94
CA ALA A 240 5.15 19.44 -37.37
C ALA A 240 6.62 19.77 -37.68
N ASP A 241 7.33 20.41 -36.75
CA ASP A 241 8.73 20.78 -36.92
C ASP A 241 9.64 19.54 -36.86
N PRO A 242 10.39 19.21 -37.94
CA PRO A 242 11.28 18.05 -37.95
C PRO A 242 12.37 18.10 -36.88
N ALA A 243 12.90 19.27 -36.53
CA ALA A 243 13.93 19.40 -35.51
C ALA A 243 13.38 19.09 -34.11
N ARG A 244 12.19 19.60 -33.79
CA ARG A 244 11.50 19.32 -32.51
C ARG A 244 11.03 17.86 -32.44
N ARG A 245 10.59 17.27 -33.55
CA ARG A 245 10.29 15.83 -33.62
C ARG A 245 11.51 14.98 -33.30
N GLU A 246 12.65 15.28 -33.90
CA GLU A 246 13.89 14.53 -33.64
C GLU A 246 14.31 14.66 -32.17
N HIS A 247 14.16 15.85 -31.57
CA HIS A 247 14.39 16.05 -30.15
C HIS A 247 13.50 15.17 -29.26
N LEU A 248 12.18 15.17 -29.49
CA LEU A 248 11.23 14.37 -28.72
C LEU A 248 11.48 12.86 -28.89
N ALA A 249 11.87 12.41 -30.09
CA ALA A 249 12.23 11.02 -30.35
C ALA A 249 13.45 10.58 -29.54
N ARG A 250 14.53 11.37 -29.56
CA ARG A 250 15.73 11.10 -28.77
C ARG A 250 15.44 11.13 -27.27
N ALA A 251 14.67 12.11 -26.79
CA ALA A 251 14.28 12.20 -25.39
C ALA A 251 13.47 10.97 -24.94
N TYR A 252 12.55 10.49 -25.78
CA TYR A 252 11.78 9.27 -25.51
C TYR A 252 12.70 8.04 -25.39
N GLU A 253 13.60 7.85 -26.35
CA GLU A 253 14.55 6.73 -26.38
C GLU A 253 15.53 6.81 -25.19
N ASP A 254 16.01 8.00 -24.84
CA ASP A 254 16.90 8.20 -23.69
C ASP A 254 16.26 7.84 -22.35
N ILE A 255 14.97 8.15 -22.18
CA ILE A 255 14.19 7.88 -20.96
C ILE A 255 13.81 6.41 -20.86
N THR A 256 13.32 5.83 -21.96
CA THR A 256 12.69 4.50 -21.97
C THR A 256 13.63 3.36 -22.39
N GLY A 257 14.69 3.67 -23.14
CA GLY A 257 15.52 2.69 -23.83
C GLY A 257 14.79 1.93 -24.95
N SER A 258 13.61 2.40 -25.37
CA SER A 258 12.75 1.74 -26.37
C SER A 258 12.53 2.64 -27.59
N ASP A 259 12.31 2.01 -28.75
CA ASP A 259 12.01 2.73 -29.99
C ASP A 259 10.61 3.38 -29.94
N LEU A 260 10.57 4.68 -30.27
CA LEU A 260 9.33 5.45 -30.27
C LEU A 260 8.33 4.94 -31.33
N ALA A 261 8.81 4.45 -32.48
CA ALA A 261 7.91 3.95 -33.52
C ALA A 261 7.20 2.65 -33.10
N GLU A 262 7.83 1.81 -32.28
CA GLU A 262 7.16 0.68 -31.63
C GLU A 262 6.06 1.14 -30.67
N ARG A 263 6.30 2.16 -29.84
CA ARG A 263 5.27 2.69 -28.93
C ARG A 263 4.08 3.26 -29.69
N LEU A 264 4.32 4.04 -30.74
CA LEU A 264 3.26 4.63 -31.57
C LEU A 264 2.40 3.55 -32.25
N ARG A 265 2.99 2.44 -32.69
CA ARG A 265 2.23 1.29 -33.21
C ARG A 265 1.26 0.73 -32.16
N ARG A 266 1.74 0.53 -30.92
CA ARG A 266 0.90 0.03 -29.81
C ARG A 266 -0.21 1.00 -29.39
N LEU A 267 -0.06 2.30 -29.65
CA LEU A 267 -1.09 3.31 -29.36
C LEU A 267 -2.12 3.44 -30.49
N ALA A 268 -1.82 2.92 -31.68
CA ALA A 268 -2.73 2.92 -32.82
C ALA A 268 -3.66 1.70 -32.86
N ASP A 269 -3.31 0.64 -32.14
CA ASP A 269 -4.05 -0.63 -31.98
C ASP A 269 -5.07 -0.55 -30.83
#